data_AF-F4P9N4-F1
#
_entry.id   AF-F4P9N4-F1
#
_cell.length_a   1.000
_cell.length_b   1.000
_cell.length_c   1.000
_cell.angle_alpha   90.00
_cell.angle_beta   90.00
_cell.angle_gamma   90.00
#
_symmetry.space_group_name_H-M   'P 1'
#
loop_
_entity.id
_entity.type
_entity.pdbx_description
1 polymer ?
#
loop_
_entity_poly.entity_id
_entity_poly.type
_entity_poly.pdbx_seq_one_letter_code
_entity_poly.pdbx_strand_id
1 'polypeptide(L)'
;MDGWMLEMWFFASLYYDGVKLFDENDNEFQTWPASNFKTLDINAFPALPENNGVWFKPNKWNQGGFDAIFLDKGKGLVRFVQVTDGNTHSFKIKYLYSFLLMLCQSPQSFEITCLEIIFVADQKKRSTFKVAEPSVPGMLTDFGWRLGEELDKVKVVFIKGWCD
;
A
#
# COMPACT_ATOMS: atom_id res chain seq x y z
N MET A 1 -7.56 -10.81 14.90
CA MET A 1 -8.30 -9.55 14.62
C MET A 1 -9.14 -9.80 13.38
N ASP A 2 -10.33 -9.22 13.24
CA ASP A 2 -11.00 -9.24 11.93
C ASP A 2 -10.39 -8.17 11.00
N GLY A 3 -10.60 -8.28 9.70
CA GLY A 3 -9.93 -7.44 8.70
C GLY A 3 -10.23 -5.96 8.85
N TRP A 4 -11.46 -5.62 9.27
CA TRP A 4 -11.84 -4.24 9.52
C TRP A 4 -11.14 -3.65 10.74
N MET A 5 -11.07 -4.42 11.84
CA MET A 5 -10.31 -4.03 13.03
C MET A 5 -8.81 -3.87 12.72
N LEU A 6 -8.24 -4.73 11.85
CA LEU A 6 -6.83 -4.64 11.45
C LEU A 6 -6.56 -3.37 10.64
N GLU A 7 -7.44 -3.04 9.70
CA GLU A 7 -7.33 -1.79 8.97
C GLU A 7 -7.48 -0.57 9.89
N MET A 8 -8.46 -0.58 10.80
CA MET A 8 -8.60 0.49 11.79
C MET A 8 -7.36 0.62 12.67
N TRP A 9 -6.80 -0.50 13.12
CA TRP A 9 -5.57 -0.51 13.91
C TRP A 9 -4.40 0.07 13.11
N PHE A 10 -4.22 -0.36 11.86
CA PHE A 10 -3.20 0.20 10.97
C PHE A 10 -3.31 1.73 10.85
N PHE A 11 -4.52 2.27 10.60
CA PHE A 11 -4.71 3.71 10.48
C PHE A 11 -4.55 4.46 11.81
N ALA A 12 -5.00 3.86 12.92
CA ALA A 12 -4.81 4.44 14.25
C ALA A 12 -3.32 4.51 14.60
N SER A 13 -2.58 3.41 14.41
CA SER A 13 -1.12 3.37 14.59
C SER A 13 -0.44 4.40 13.70
N LEU A 14 -0.78 4.45 12.41
CA LEU A 14 -0.23 5.44 11.49
C LEU A 14 -0.46 6.88 11.95
N TYR A 15 -1.62 7.17 12.54
CA TYR A 15 -1.95 8.52 12.99
C TYR A 15 -1.26 8.92 14.30
N TYR A 16 -1.25 8.03 15.30
CA TYR A 16 -0.83 8.37 16.66
C TYR A 16 0.64 8.05 16.96
N ASP A 17 1.11 6.84 16.61
CA ASP A 17 2.38 6.30 17.13
C ASP A 17 3.39 5.96 16.01
N GLY A 18 2.94 5.90 14.76
CA GLY A 18 3.64 5.27 13.65
C GLY A 18 3.33 3.78 13.54
N VAL A 19 3.75 3.19 12.41
CA VAL A 19 3.53 1.78 12.10
C VAL A 19 4.86 1.04 12.12
N LYS A 20 5.04 0.13 13.07
CA LYS A 20 6.16 -0.81 13.07
C LYS A 20 5.81 -2.03 12.24
N LEU A 21 6.63 -2.33 11.25
CA LEU A 21 6.46 -3.43 10.32
C LEU A 21 7.55 -4.47 10.55
N PHE A 22 7.15 -5.74 10.52
CA PHE A 22 8.04 -6.87 10.74
C PHE A 22 8.12 -7.73 9.48
N ASP A 23 9.26 -8.38 9.27
CA ASP A 23 9.44 -9.36 8.20
C ASP A 23 8.87 -10.74 8.58
N GLU A 24 9.05 -11.72 7.69
CA GLU A 24 8.67 -13.12 7.89
C GLU A 24 9.43 -13.82 9.04
N ASN A 25 10.51 -13.24 9.54
CA ASN A 25 11.38 -13.80 10.58
C ASN A 25 11.21 -13.08 11.95
N ASP A 26 10.25 -12.17 12.07
CA ASP A 26 10.06 -11.28 13.23
C ASP A 26 11.10 -10.22 13.47
N ASN A 27 11.92 -9.93 12.47
CA ASN A 27 12.80 -8.78 12.57
C ASN A 27 12.01 -7.52 12.22
N GLU A 28 12.34 -6.41 12.88
CA GLU A 28 11.83 -5.11 12.46
C GLU A 28 12.32 -4.82 11.03
N PHE A 29 11.38 -4.75 10.10
CA PHE A 29 11.63 -4.47 8.70
C PHE A 29 11.74 -2.97 8.45
N GLN A 30 10.76 -2.22 8.95
CA GLN A 30 10.69 -0.77 8.81
C GLN A 30 9.72 -0.19 9.83
N THR A 31 10.01 1.03 10.30
CA THR A 31 9.02 1.85 11.02
C THR A 31 8.60 3.03 10.15
N TRP A 32 7.30 3.17 9.89
CA TRP A 32 6.73 4.38 9.32
C TRP A 32 6.38 5.36 10.45
N PRO A 33 6.84 6.62 10.41
CA PRO A 33 6.55 7.57 11.47
C PRO A 33 5.06 7.92 11.54
N ALA A 34 4.62 8.39 12.70
CA ALA A 34 3.28 8.93 12.87
C ALA A 34 3.02 10.04 11.83
N SER A 35 1.87 10.00 11.18
CA SER A 35 1.53 10.88 10.07
C SER A 35 0.03 11.07 9.94
N ASN A 36 -0.37 12.29 9.60
CA ASN A 36 -1.73 12.54 9.15
C ASN A 36 -1.95 11.87 7.79
N PHE A 37 -3.16 11.36 7.57
CA PHE A 37 -3.61 10.90 6.25
C PHE A 37 -4.85 11.66 5.82
N LYS A 38 -5.05 11.77 4.51
CA LYS A 38 -6.21 12.43 3.91
C LYS A 38 -7.12 11.41 3.25
N THR A 39 -8.42 11.70 3.19
CA THR A 39 -9.30 10.91 2.32
C THR A 39 -8.98 11.22 0.86
N LEU A 40 -8.77 10.17 0.07
CA LEU A 40 -8.54 10.26 -1.36
C LEU A 40 -9.86 10.27 -2.12
N ASP A 41 -10.18 11.42 -2.72
CA ASP A 41 -11.16 11.51 -3.78
C ASP A 41 -10.44 11.50 -5.13
N ILE A 42 -10.67 10.44 -5.90
CA ILE A 42 -10.06 10.25 -7.21
C ILE A 42 -10.53 11.29 -8.22
N ASN A 43 -11.74 11.85 -8.05
CA ASN A 43 -12.29 12.87 -8.95
C ASN A 43 -11.85 14.28 -8.58
N ALA A 44 -11.33 14.47 -7.36
CA ALA A 44 -10.90 15.75 -6.81
C ALA A 44 -9.50 15.63 -6.22
N PHE A 45 -8.57 15.05 -7.00
CA PHE A 45 -7.23 14.73 -6.53
C PHE A 45 -6.47 16.01 -6.11
N PRO A 46 -6.01 16.11 -4.85
CA PRO A 46 -5.48 17.35 -4.31
C PRO A 46 -4.06 17.66 -4.81
N ALA A 47 -3.65 18.93 -4.68
CA ALA A 47 -2.26 19.35 -4.79
C ALA A 47 -1.34 18.54 -3.86
N LEU A 48 -0.35 17.85 -4.44
CA LEU A 48 0.70 17.18 -3.70
C LEU A 48 1.82 18.18 -3.41
N PRO A 49 2.32 18.23 -2.16
CA PRO A 49 3.49 19.03 -1.84
C PRO A 49 4.72 18.52 -2.59
N GLU A 50 5.57 19.44 -3.03
CA GLU A 50 6.84 19.09 -3.71
C GLU A 50 7.82 18.42 -2.76
N ASN A 51 7.80 18.83 -1.48
CA ASN A 51 8.64 18.28 -0.43
C ASN A 51 7.74 17.66 0.65
N ASN A 52 7.99 16.39 0.95
CA ASN A 52 7.28 15.51 1.89
C ASN A 52 6.21 14.64 1.24
N GLY A 53 6.22 13.35 1.59
CA GLY A 53 5.17 12.44 1.16
C GLY A 53 3.91 12.54 2.01
N VAL A 54 2.78 12.20 1.40
CA VAL A 54 1.45 12.29 2.00
C VAL A 54 0.77 10.93 1.96
N TRP A 55 0.18 10.54 3.08
CA TRP A 55 -0.67 9.37 3.18
C TRP A 55 -2.10 9.69 2.78
N PHE A 56 -2.72 8.76 2.07
CA PHE A 56 -4.14 8.80 1.78
C PHE A 56 -4.84 7.49 2.07
N LYS A 57 -6.11 7.61 2.47
CA LYS A 57 -7.08 6.53 2.58
C LYS A 57 -8.13 6.67 1.46
N PRO A 58 -8.31 5.68 0.57
CA PRO A 58 -9.37 5.68 -0.44
C PRO A 58 -10.76 5.87 0.18
N ASN A 59 -11.57 6.77 -0.37
CA ASN A 59 -12.93 7.03 0.11
C ASN A 59 -13.89 5.84 -0.11
N LYS A 60 -13.68 5.07 -1.19
CA LYS A 60 -14.54 3.93 -1.54
C LYS A 60 -13.83 2.60 -1.25
N TRP A 61 -14.40 1.85 -0.30
CA TRP A 61 -14.01 0.49 0.12
C TRP A 61 -13.85 -0.52 -1.03
N ASN A 62 -14.52 -0.30 -2.18
CA ASN A 62 -14.62 -1.30 -3.26
C ASN A 62 -14.07 -0.87 -4.63
N GLN A 63 -13.22 0.16 -4.73
CA GLN A 63 -12.68 0.59 -6.04
C GLN A 63 -11.15 0.51 -6.21
N GLY A 64 -10.37 0.21 -5.17
CA GLY A 64 -8.94 0.49 -5.21
C GLY A 64 -7.99 -0.69 -5.33
N GLY A 65 -8.31 -1.86 -4.76
CA GLY A 65 -7.29 -2.89 -4.57
C GLY A 65 -6.12 -2.43 -3.68
N PHE A 66 -6.31 -1.42 -2.83
CA PHE A 66 -5.41 -0.96 -1.78
C PHE A 66 -6.22 -0.21 -0.72
N ASP A 67 -5.72 -0.23 0.52
CA ASP A 67 -6.39 0.36 1.68
C ASP A 67 -5.73 1.68 2.06
N ALA A 68 -4.42 1.82 1.83
CA ALA A 68 -3.71 3.10 1.95
C ALA A 68 -2.74 3.32 0.78
N ILE A 69 -2.43 4.58 0.50
CA ILE A 69 -1.41 4.97 -0.47
C ILE A 69 -0.55 6.09 0.08
N PHE A 70 0.76 5.98 -0.12
CA PHE A 70 1.71 7.04 0.18
C PHE A 70 2.30 7.59 -1.12
N LEU A 71 2.27 8.91 -1.26
CA LEU A 71 2.73 9.62 -2.45
C LEU A 71 3.79 10.64 -2.05
N ASP A 72 4.99 10.52 -2.58
CA ASP A 72 6.09 11.48 -2.39
C ASP A 72 6.55 11.98 -3.77
N LYS A 73 6.04 13.15 -4.15
CA LYS A 73 6.26 13.75 -5.47
C LYS A 73 7.74 14.07 -5.71
N GLY A 74 8.42 14.64 -4.72
CA GLY A 74 9.85 14.98 -4.82
C GLY A 74 10.76 13.76 -5.01
N LYS A 75 10.30 12.56 -4.62
CA LYS A 75 11.03 11.30 -4.85
C LYS A 75 10.45 10.45 -5.99
N GLY A 76 9.37 10.86 -6.63
CA GLY A 76 8.64 10.04 -7.60
C GLY A 76 8.16 8.71 -7.04
N LEU A 77 7.89 8.64 -5.73
CA LEU A 77 7.53 7.41 -5.03
C LEU A 77 6.02 7.28 -4.90
N VAL A 78 5.51 6.14 -5.36
CA VAL A 78 4.16 5.65 -5.09
C VAL A 78 4.25 4.35 -4.31
N ARG A 79 3.63 4.31 -3.13
CA ARG A 79 3.54 3.10 -2.30
C ARG A 79 2.08 2.75 -2.06
N PHE A 80 1.65 1.62 -2.60
CA PHE A 80 0.36 1.03 -2.28
C PHE A 80 0.49 0.11 -1.06
N VAL A 81 -0.50 0.18 -0.17
CA VAL A 81 -0.60 -0.68 1.01
C VAL A 81 -1.95 -1.41 0.98
N GLN A 82 -1.89 -2.73 1.09
CA GLN A 82 -3.05 -3.60 1.29
C GLN A 82 -2.97 -4.20 2.69
N VAL A 83 -3.95 -3.91 3.53
CA VAL A 83 -4.06 -4.44 4.89
C VAL A 83 -5.00 -5.63 4.87
N THR A 84 -4.59 -6.76 5.45
CA THR A 84 -5.39 -8.00 5.33
C THR A 84 -5.27 -8.93 6.52
N ASP A 85 -6.40 -9.49 6.95
CA ASP A 85 -6.50 -10.58 7.93
C ASP A 85 -6.66 -11.97 7.28
N GLY A 86 -6.76 -12.01 5.95
CA GLY A 86 -6.92 -13.23 5.18
C GLY A 86 -5.63 -14.04 5.10
N ASN A 87 -5.72 -15.38 5.03
CA ASN A 87 -4.55 -16.22 4.79
C ASN A 87 -4.02 -16.07 3.34
N THR A 88 -4.85 -15.58 2.44
CA THR A 88 -4.48 -15.34 1.05
C THR A 88 -5.16 -14.08 0.56
N HIS A 89 -4.39 -13.17 -0.04
CA HIS A 89 -4.93 -11.91 -0.55
C HIS A 89 -4.80 -11.82 -2.07
N SER A 90 -5.85 -11.32 -2.73
CA SER A 90 -5.86 -11.17 -4.18
C SER A 90 -4.97 -10.00 -4.60
N PHE A 91 -4.02 -10.25 -5.50
CA PHE A 91 -3.21 -9.19 -6.08
C PHE A 91 -3.92 -8.56 -7.29
N LYS A 92 -4.84 -7.63 -7.00
CA LYS A 92 -5.69 -6.98 -8.01
C LYS A 92 -4.96 -5.85 -8.75
N ILE A 93 -3.87 -6.19 -9.47
CA ILE A 93 -2.98 -5.24 -10.17
C ILE A 93 -3.72 -4.23 -11.04
N LYS A 94 -4.82 -4.63 -11.70
CA LYS A 94 -5.59 -3.76 -12.59
C LYS A 94 -5.98 -2.43 -11.94
N TYR A 95 -6.38 -2.45 -10.67
CA TYR A 95 -6.78 -1.22 -9.97
C TYR A 95 -5.58 -0.33 -9.64
N LEU A 96 -4.44 -0.93 -9.27
CA LEU A 96 -3.19 -0.21 -9.04
C LEU A 96 -2.75 0.50 -10.33
N TYR A 97 -2.74 -0.23 -11.45
CA TYR A 97 -2.39 0.32 -12.76
C TYR A 97 -3.31 1.49 -13.17
N SER A 98 -4.63 1.33 -13.02
CA SER A 98 -5.58 2.41 -13.32
C SER A 98 -5.30 3.67 -12.49
N PHE A 99 -4.92 3.51 -11.22
CA PHE A 99 -4.54 4.63 -10.38
C PHE A 99 -3.24 5.30 -10.85
N LEU A 100 -2.21 4.51 -11.20
CA LEU A 100 -0.93 5.03 -11.69
C LEU A 100 -1.10 5.85 -12.97
N LEU A 101 -1.89 5.36 -13.93
CA LEU A 101 -2.21 6.11 -15.15
C LEU A 101 -2.90 7.44 -14.85
N MET A 102 -3.89 7.43 -13.96
CA MET A 102 -4.56 8.65 -13.54
C MET A 102 -3.58 9.64 -12.88
N LEU A 103 -2.66 9.15 -12.04
CA LEU A 103 -1.67 9.98 -11.38
C LEU A 103 -0.72 10.64 -12.38
N CYS A 104 -0.23 9.89 -13.38
CA CYS A 104 0.60 10.43 -14.47
C CYS A 104 -0.15 11.44 -15.35
N GLN A 105 -1.43 11.21 -15.61
CA GLN A 105 -2.29 12.08 -16.43
C GLN A 105 -2.87 13.27 -15.66
N SER A 106 -2.65 13.34 -14.34
CA SER A 106 -3.18 14.41 -13.51
C SER A 106 -2.59 15.78 -13.90
N PRO A 107 -3.31 16.90 -13.69
CA PRO A 107 -2.81 18.23 -14.01
C PRO A 107 -1.50 18.62 -13.31
N GLN A 108 -1.14 17.91 -12.24
CA GLN A 108 0.08 18.16 -11.48
C GLN A 108 1.29 17.38 -11.99
N SER A 109 1.08 16.48 -12.95
CA SER A 109 2.06 15.58 -13.57
C SER A 109 2.99 14.92 -12.54
N PHE A 110 2.67 13.69 -12.16
CA PHE A 110 3.51 12.91 -11.26
C PHE A 110 4.43 11.99 -12.07
N GLU A 111 5.73 12.20 -11.97
CA GLU A 111 6.73 11.28 -12.51
C GLU A 111 6.96 10.14 -11.52
N ILE A 112 6.64 8.91 -11.93
CA ILE A 112 6.76 7.73 -11.08
C ILE A 112 8.10 7.06 -11.38
N THR A 113 9.05 7.18 -10.46
CA THR A 113 10.38 6.57 -10.56
C THR A 113 10.53 5.36 -9.64
N CYS A 114 9.69 5.27 -8.60
CA CYS A 114 9.68 4.17 -7.65
C CYS A 114 8.25 3.74 -7.32
N LEU A 115 7.94 2.47 -7.58
CA LEU A 115 6.66 1.85 -7.26
C LEU A 115 6.86 0.74 -6.22
N GLU A 116 6.23 0.89 -5.07
CA GLU A 116 6.18 -0.11 -4.01
C GLU A 116 4.76 -0.63 -3.81
N ILE A 117 4.62 -1.95 -3.63
CA ILE A 117 3.35 -2.61 -3.32
C ILE A 117 3.60 -3.46 -2.08
N ILE A 118 2.88 -3.15 -1.00
CA ILE A 118 3.13 -3.71 0.32
C ILE A 118 1.85 -4.34 0.86
N PHE A 119 1.92 -5.61 1.21
CA PHE A 119 0.88 -6.33 1.92
C PHE A 119 1.22 -6.32 3.40
N VAL A 120 0.33 -5.76 4.22
CA VAL A 120 0.44 -5.70 5.68
C VAL A 120 -0.55 -6.70 6.26
N ALA A 121 -0.06 -7.81 6.79
CA ALA A 121 -0.88 -8.84 7.42
C ALA A 121 -0.80 -8.81 8.94
N ASP A 122 -1.79 -9.39 9.61
CA ASP A 122 -1.70 -9.67 11.06
C ASP A 122 -0.51 -10.61 11.31
N GLN A 123 0.35 -10.24 12.26
CA GLN A 123 1.47 -11.03 12.74
C GLN A 123 1.16 -12.52 12.97
N LYS A 124 -0.04 -12.82 13.48
CA LYS A 124 -0.49 -14.20 13.75
C LYS A 124 -0.63 -15.05 12.49
N LYS A 125 -0.66 -14.42 11.31
CA LYS A 125 -0.80 -15.09 10.00
C LYS A 125 0.53 -15.35 9.32
N ARG A 126 1.65 -14.89 9.86
CA ARG A 126 2.99 -14.97 9.25
C ARG A 126 3.32 -16.30 8.61
N SER A 127 3.09 -17.42 9.30
CA SER A 127 3.42 -18.76 8.80
C SER A 127 2.51 -19.27 7.69
N THR A 128 1.40 -18.59 7.44
CA THR A 128 0.33 -19.07 6.53
C THR A 128 -0.04 -18.06 5.45
N PHE A 129 0.36 -16.80 5.59
CA PHE A 129 -0.01 -15.74 4.66
C PHE A 129 0.64 -15.94 3.30
N LYS A 130 -0.15 -15.74 2.23
CA LYS A 130 0.31 -15.80 0.85
C LYS A 130 -0.33 -14.70 0.02
N VAL A 131 0.40 -14.19 -0.96
CA VAL A 131 -0.18 -13.33 -2.01
C VAL A 131 -0.59 -14.24 -3.16
N ALA A 132 -1.82 -14.09 -3.64
CA ALA A 132 -2.28 -14.83 -4.82
C ALA A 132 -1.65 -14.24 -6.10
N GLU A 133 -1.61 -15.05 -7.15
CA GLU A 133 -1.17 -14.63 -8.48
C GLU A 133 -1.85 -13.32 -8.93
N PRO A 134 -1.12 -12.44 -9.64
CA PRO A 134 -1.68 -11.19 -10.12
C PRO A 134 -2.81 -11.41 -11.10
N SER A 135 -3.88 -10.61 -10.97
CA SER A 135 -5.08 -10.75 -11.81
C SER A 135 -4.79 -10.58 -13.32
N VAL A 136 -3.78 -9.78 -13.66
CA VAL A 136 -3.32 -9.53 -15.03
C VAL A 136 -1.79 -9.34 -14.97
N PRO A 137 -0.99 -10.41 -15.12
CA PRO A 137 0.47 -10.31 -15.13
C PRO A 137 0.97 -9.36 -16.25
N GLY A 138 2.10 -8.68 -16.01
CA GLY A 138 2.77 -7.77 -16.94
C GLY A 138 2.22 -6.35 -16.97
N MET A 139 1.11 -6.08 -16.29
CA MET A 139 0.41 -4.79 -16.38
C MET A 139 1.19 -3.62 -15.73
N LEU A 140 2.22 -3.89 -14.93
CA LEU A 140 3.06 -2.88 -14.29
C LEU A 140 4.43 -2.68 -14.98
N THR A 141 4.61 -3.24 -16.18
CA THR A 141 5.88 -3.16 -16.95
C THR A 141 6.33 -1.74 -17.24
N ASP A 142 5.39 -0.86 -17.60
CA ASP A 142 5.64 0.57 -17.81
C ASP A 142 6.12 1.30 -16.54
N PHE A 143 5.94 0.69 -15.37
CA PHE A 143 6.38 1.20 -14.06
C PHE A 143 7.55 0.40 -13.47
N GLY A 144 8.30 -0.31 -14.32
CA GLY A 144 9.54 -1.01 -13.95
C GLY A 144 9.33 -2.37 -13.26
N TRP A 145 8.12 -2.92 -13.27
CA TRP A 145 7.83 -4.26 -12.76
C TRP A 145 7.78 -5.26 -13.91
N ARG A 146 8.78 -6.14 -14.00
CA ARG A 146 8.88 -7.10 -15.10
C ARG A 146 7.78 -8.16 -15.01
N LEU A 147 7.30 -8.59 -16.18
CA LEU A 147 6.34 -9.69 -16.30
C LEU A 147 6.91 -10.95 -15.65
N GLY A 148 6.16 -11.54 -14.72
CA GLY A 148 6.51 -12.77 -14.02
C GLY A 148 7.33 -12.56 -12.75
N GLU A 149 7.80 -11.33 -12.47
CA GLU A 149 8.55 -10.99 -11.26
C GLU A 149 7.66 -10.24 -10.23
N GLU A 150 6.35 -10.10 -10.48
CA GLU A 150 5.50 -9.27 -9.63
C GLU A 150 5.39 -9.82 -8.20
N LEU A 151 5.29 -11.14 -8.03
CA LEU A 151 5.23 -11.74 -6.69
C LEU A 151 6.56 -11.64 -5.94
N ASP A 152 7.69 -11.64 -6.63
CA ASP A 152 9.00 -11.50 -6.00
C ASP A 152 9.27 -10.05 -5.55
N LYS A 153 8.57 -9.10 -6.16
CA LYS A 153 8.80 -7.66 -5.97
C LYS A 153 7.82 -7.01 -4.99
N VAL A 154 6.66 -7.65 -4.72
CA VAL A 154 5.80 -7.23 -3.61
C VAL A 154 6.49 -7.45 -2.28
N LYS A 155 6.22 -6.57 -1.32
CA LYS A 155 6.69 -6.74 0.05
C LYS A 155 5.55 -7.32 0.88
N VAL A 156 5.81 -8.41 1.58
CA VAL A 156 4.92 -8.95 2.60
C VAL A 156 5.52 -8.61 3.95
N VAL A 157 4.76 -7.88 4.76
CA VAL A 157 5.17 -7.44 6.09
C VAL A 157 4.03 -7.65 7.08
N PHE A 158 4.36 -7.62 8.36
CA PHE A 158 3.44 -7.92 9.43
C PHE A 158 3.35 -6.78 10.43
N ILE A 159 2.16 -6.58 10.99
CA ILE A 159 1.92 -5.65 12.09
C ILE A 159 1.44 -6.42 13.32
N LYS A 160 1.96 -6.05 14.49
CA LYS A 160 1.49 -6.57 15.78
C LYS A 160 0.20 -5.84 16.15
N GLY A 161 -0.85 -6.59 16.48
CA GLY A 161 -2.14 -6.02 16.86
C GLY A 161 -2.09 -5.35 18.24
N TRP A 162 -3.15 -4.62 18.59
CA TRP A 162 -3.33 -3.98 19.91
C TRP A 162 -3.05 -4.92 21.10
N CYS A 163 -3.30 -6.22 20.96
CA CYS A 163 -3.22 -7.20 22.05
C CYS A 163 -1.99 -8.13 21.98
N ASP A 164 -0.97 -7.80 21.19
CA ASP A 164 0.24 -8.62 20.97
C ASP A 164 1.49 -8.08 21.67
#